data_AF-A0A530QLR4-F1
#
_entry.id   AF-A0A530QLR4-F1
#
_cell.length_a   1.000
_cell.length_b   1.000
_cell.length_c   1.000
_cell.angle_alpha   90.00
_cell.angle_beta   90.00
_cell.angle_gamma   90.00
#
_symmetry.space_group_name_H-M   'P 1'
#
loop_
_entity.id
_entity.type
_entity.pdbx_description
1 polymer ?
#
loop_
_entity_poly.entity_id
_entity_poly.type
_entity_poly.pdbx_seq_one_letter_code
_entity_poly.pdbx_strand_id
1 'polypeptide(L)'
;FSGVNVVLYSGTGMLNTLLSRTGRKLGLITTKGLEDMILMGRGLQAWADYSYADRLHAVTHHHPDPLVPRRRTHGVTERIDQFGDVILPLYEHEAHAAAKKLIADKVEAICIMTVFSHVNPAHEKRIAEICREEIAAAGADILVYTSHQVRP
;
A
#
# COMPACT_ATOMS: atom_id res chain seq x y z
N PHE A 1 -13.81 33.68 17.91
CA PHE A 1 -13.59 33.64 16.44
C PHE A 1 -14.88 34.00 15.67
N SER A 2 -15.60 35.07 16.02
CA SER A 2 -16.93 35.37 15.46
C SER A 2 -16.92 36.23 14.18
N GLY A 3 -15.79 36.31 13.46
CA GLY A 3 -15.65 37.14 12.25
C GLY A 3 -14.60 36.65 11.26
N VAL A 4 -14.18 35.38 11.35
CA VAL A 4 -13.24 34.79 10.39
C VAL A 4 -14.04 34.11 9.28
N ASN A 5 -13.86 34.56 8.04
CA ASN A 5 -14.57 34.01 6.89
C ASN A 5 -13.84 32.81 6.26
N VAL A 6 -12.50 32.80 6.24
CA VAL A 6 -11.67 31.76 5.63
C VAL A 6 -10.36 31.60 6.40
N VAL A 7 -9.89 30.35 6.54
CA VAL A 7 -8.54 30.02 7.01
C VAL A 7 -7.88 29.14 5.97
N LEU A 8 -6.69 29.54 5.51
CA LEU A 8 -5.86 28.74 4.60
C LEU A 8 -4.68 28.15 5.38
N TYR A 9 -4.48 26.84 5.27
CA TYR A 9 -3.38 26.13 5.92
C TYR A 9 -2.39 25.60 4.89
N SER A 10 -1.11 25.87 5.14
CA SER A 10 0.01 25.27 4.42
C SER A 10 1.03 24.76 5.43
N GLY A 11 1.63 23.61 5.19
CA GLY A 11 2.63 23.03 6.07
C GLY A 11 3.49 22.00 5.35
N THR A 12 4.67 21.74 5.91
CA THR A 12 5.66 20.79 5.37
C THR A 12 5.68 19.46 6.14
N GLY A 13 4.78 19.28 7.12
CA GLY A 13 4.77 18.12 8.01
C GLY A 13 4.78 16.79 7.28
N MET A 14 3.90 16.63 6.27
CA MET A 14 3.82 15.38 5.49
C MET A 14 5.11 15.05 4.75
N LEU A 15 5.74 16.03 4.11
CA LEU A 15 6.99 15.84 3.37
C LEU A 15 8.14 15.48 4.33
N ASN A 16 8.24 16.17 5.46
CA ASN A 16 9.26 15.88 6.46
C ASN A 16 9.10 14.47 7.06
N THR A 17 7.88 13.99 7.29
CA THR A 17 7.63 12.62 7.73
C THR A 17 8.09 11.59 6.69
N LEU A 18 7.91 11.87 5.40
CA LEU A 18 8.37 11.00 4.31
C LEU A 18 9.90 10.96 4.24
N LEU A 19 10.55 12.14 4.23
CA LEU A 19 12.00 12.26 4.15
C LEU A 19 12.71 11.62 5.35
N SER A 20 12.19 11.85 6.57
CA SER A 20 12.75 11.28 7.79
C SER A 20 12.32 9.84 8.06
N ARG A 21 11.43 9.27 7.24
CA ARG A 21 10.87 7.92 7.41
C ARG A 21 10.28 7.64 8.80
N THR A 22 9.73 8.67 9.43
CA THR A 22 9.10 8.60 10.77
C THR A 22 7.58 8.37 10.70
N GLY A 23 7.09 7.92 9.55
CA GLY A 23 5.68 7.62 9.34
C GLY A 23 5.20 6.36 10.05
N ARG A 24 3.90 6.09 9.91
CA ARG A 24 3.26 4.90 10.48
C ARG A 24 3.90 3.61 9.98
N LYS A 25 3.87 2.59 10.82
CA LYS A 25 4.26 1.23 10.49
C LYS A 25 3.20 0.57 9.60
N LEU A 26 3.40 0.62 8.28
CA LEU A 26 2.45 0.09 7.27
C LEU A 26 2.52 -1.43 7.01
N GLY A 27 1.39 -2.06 6.73
CA GLY A 27 1.27 -3.37 6.08
C GLY A 27 0.68 -3.24 4.68
N LEU A 28 0.97 -4.19 3.79
CA LEU A 28 0.44 -4.22 2.43
C LEU A 28 -0.19 -5.57 2.11
N ILE A 29 -1.40 -5.53 1.57
CA ILE A 29 -2.04 -6.68 0.93
C ILE A 29 -2.17 -6.38 -0.57
N THR A 30 -1.72 -7.30 -1.40
CA THR A 30 -1.72 -7.15 -2.87
C THR A 30 -2.15 -8.46 -3.53
N THR A 31 -2.31 -8.44 -4.85
CA THR A 31 -2.50 -9.65 -5.65
C THR A 31 -1.30 -10.59 -5.49
N LYS A 32 -1.57 -11.87 -5.22
CA LYS A 32 -0.54 -12.89 -5.07
C LYS A 32 0.31 -13.06 -6.34
N GLY A 33 1.62 -13.22 -6.14
CA GLY A 33 2.63 -13.21 -7.19
C GLY A 33 3.18 -11.81 -7.51
N LEU A 34 2.61 -10.74 -6.91
CA LEU A 34 3.03 -9.36 -7.11
C LEU A 34 3.50 -8.66 -5.82
N GLU A 35 3.82 -9.43 -4.78
CA GLU A 35 4.28 -8.94 -3.48
C GLU A 35 5.60 -8.16 -3.57
N ASP A 36 6.46 -8.51 -4.53
CA ASP A 36 7.77 -7.89 -4.71
C ASP A 36 7.72 -6.61 -5.56
N MET A 37 6.56 -6.19 -6.09
CA MET A 37 6.48 -5.03 -6.99
C MET A 37 7.02 -3.74 -6.36
N ILE A 38 6.75 -3.49 -5.08
CA ILE A 38 7.28 -2.29 -4.39
C ILE A 38 8.78 -2.41 -4.17
N LEU A 39 9.27 -3.61 -3.86
CA LEU A 39 10.70 -3.86 -3.69
C LEU A 39 11.47 -3.64 -5.00
N MET A 40 10.92 -4.10 -6.12
CA MET A 40 11.51 -3.93 -7.44
C MET A 40 11.50 -2.48 -7.92
N GLY A 41 10.57 -1.64 -7.42
CA GLY A 41 10.52 -0.21 -7.74
C GLY A 41 10.42 0.10 -9.25
N ARG A 42 9.86 -0.84 -10.03
CA ARG A 42 9.84 -0.85 -11.51
C ARG A 42 11.23 -0.73 -12.16
N GLY A 43 12.32 -1.01 -11.44
CA GLY A 43 13.70 -0.74 -11.86
C GLY A 43 14.08 0.75 -11.92
N LEU A 44 13.12 1.62 -12.27
CA LEU A 44 13.31 3.07 -12.38
C LEU A 44 13.73 3.73 -11.07
N GLN A 45 13.20 3.26 -9.92
CA GLN A 45 13.50 3.87 -8.62
C GLN A 45 14.97 3.77 -8.21
N ALA A 46 15.78 2.93 -8.86
CA ALA A 46 17.19 2.77 -8.51
C ALA A 46 18.11 3.94 -8.95
N TRP A 47 17.58 4.86 -9.78
CA TRP A 47 18.35 5.96 -10.37
C TRP A 47 17.50 7.19 -10.73
N ALA A 48 16.21 7.21 -10.38
CA ALA A 48 15.27 8.25 -10.81
C ALA A 48 15.68 9.67 -10.37
N ASP A 49 16.39 9.78 -9.24
CA ASP A 49 16.87 11.01 -8.62
C ASP A 49 18.32 11.38 -9.01
N TYR A 50 18.98 10.57 -9.84
CA TYR A 50 20.36 10.78 -10.22
C TYR A 50 20.54 11.86 -11.29
N SER A 51 21.73 12.45 -11.31
CA SER A 51 22.17 13.33 -12.39
C SER A 51 22.20 12.59 -13.74
N TYR A 52 22.17 13.32 -14.86
CA TYR A 52 22.23 12.70 -16.19
C TYR A 52 23.49 11.82 -16.37
N ALA A 53 24.63 12.27 -15.87
CA ALA A 53 25.89 11.52 -15.96
C ALA A 53 25.80 10.19 -15.21
N ASP A 54 25.31 10.20 -13.97
CA ASP A 54 25.24 8.99 -13.13
C ASP A 54 24.22 7.96 -13.65
N ARG A 55 23.17 8.41 -14.35
CA ARG A 55 22.20 7.50 -15.00
C ARG A 55 22.84 6.63 -16.08
N LEU A 56 23.88 7.11 -16.76
CA LEU A 56 24.62 6.35 -17.77
C LEU A 56 25.52 5.27 -17.17
N HIS A 57 25.79 5.33 -15.86
CA HIS A 57 26.69 4.43 -15.16
C HIS A 57 25.92 3.48 -14.23
N ALA A 58 25.35 2.41 -14.77
CA ALA A 58 24.50 1.47 -14.01
C ALA A 58 25.14 0.87 -12.75
N VAL A 59 26.48 0.86 -12.66
CA VAL A 59 27.21 0.40 -11.46
C VAL A 59 26.93 1.26 -10.22
N THR A 60 26.50 2.52 -10.38
CA THR A 60 26.20 3.43 -9.28
C THR A 60 24.74 3.32 -8.80
N HIS A 61 23.90 2.56 -9.51
CA HIS A 61 22.46 2.46 -9.23
C HIS A 61 22.23 1.60 -7.99
N HIS A 62 21.34 2.03 -7.12
CA HIS A 62 20.96 1.28 -5.93
C HIS A 62 19.47 1.45 -5.65
N HIS A 63 18.80 0.39 -5.21
CA HIS A 63 17.41 0.47 -4.81
C HIS A 63 17.28 1.10 -3.42
N PRO A 64 16.41 2.10 -3.24
CA PRO A 64 16.11 2.61 -1.91
C PRO A 64 15.31 1.58 -1.12
N ASP A 65 15.40 1.64 0.22
CA ASP A 65 14.57 0.82 1.08
C ASP A 65 13.07 1.13 0.83
N PRO A 66 12.23 0.11 0.57
CA PRO A 66 10.82 0.32 0.29
C PRO A 66 10.08 0.85 1.52
N LEU A 67 9.02 1.63 1.30
CA LEU A 67 8.19 2.17 2.39
C LEU A 67 7.52 1.05 3.21
N VAL A 68 7.11 -0.02 2.52
CA VAL A 68 6.64 -1.26 3.14
C VAL A 68 7.65 -2.36 2.85
N PRO A 69 8.32 -2.93 3.86
CA PRO A 69 9.27 -4.01 3.67
C PRO A 69 8.55 -5.28 3.27
N ARG A 70 9.24 -6.15 2.52
CA ARG A 70 8.68 -7.38 1.98
C ARG A 70 8.02 -8.30 3.02
N ARG A 71 8.58 -8.35 4.24
CA ARG A 71 8.04 -9.15 5.37
C ARG A 71 6.63 -8.74 5.81
N ARG A 72 6.23 -7.49 5.54
CA ARG A 72 4.88 -6.92 5.82
C ARG A 72 4.02 -6.82 4.56
N THR A 73 4.41 -7.50 3.49
CA THR A 73 3.66 -7.54 2.24
C THR A 73 3.15 -8.96 2.01
N HIS A 74 1.84 -9.10 1.86
CA HIS A 74 1.18 -10.39 1.68
C HIS A 74 0.34 -10.39 0.40
N GLY A 75 0.48 -11.46 -0.36
CA GLY A 75 -0.34 -11.73 -1.53
C GLY A 75 -1.61 -12.47 -1.17
N VAL A 76 -2.73 -12.09 -1.77
CA VAL A 76 -3.98 -12.84 -1.73
C VAL A 76 -4.29 -13.36 -3.14
N THR A 77 -4.75 -14.60 -3.23
CA THR A 77 -5.14 -15.20 -4.50
C THR A 77 -6.44 -14.57 -4.94
N GLU A 78 -6.34 -13.65 -5.89
CA GLU A 78 -7.45 -13.09 -6.63
C GLU A 78 -6.95 -12.59 -7.98
N ARG A 79 -7.83 -12.41 -8.97
CA ARG A 79 -7.44 -11.80 -10.24
C ARG A 79 -8.63 -11.17 -10.95
N ILE A 80 -8.50 -9.88 -11.23
CA ILE A 80 -9.38 -9.13 -12.13
C ILE A 80 -8.56 -8.78 -13.38
N ASP A 81 -9.15 -8.83 -14.56
CA ASP A 81 -8.48 -8.41 -15.80
C ASP A 81 -8.65 -6.91 -16.10
N GLN A 82 -8.14 -6.46 -17.25
CA GLN A 82 -8.22 -5.06 -17.66
C GLN A 82 -9.64 -4.60 -18.02
N PHE A 83 -10.56 -5.52 -18.32
CA PHE A 83 -11.96 -5.22 -18.66
C PHE A 83 -12.86 -5.22 -17.42
N GLY A 84 -12.34 -5.65 -16.27
CA GLY A 84 -13.06 -5.72 -15.00
C GLY A 84 -13.63 -7.09 -14.71
N ASP A 85 -13.37 -8.09 -15.54
CA ASP A 85 -13.85 -9.46 -15.37
C ASP A 85 -13.03 -10.19 -14.31
N VAL A 86 -13.74 -10.97 -13.48
CA VAL A 86 -13.11 -11.80 -12.45
C VAL A 86 -12.57 -13.06 -13.11
N ILE A 87 -11.23 -13.14 -13.21
CA ILE A 87 -10.51 -14.30 -13.75
C ILE A 87 -10.26 -15.34 -12.65
N LEU A 88 -9.90 -14.87 -11.46
CA LEU A 88 -9.77 -15.72 -10.26
C LEU A 88 -10.56 -15.07 -9.12
N PRO A 89 -11.53 -15.78 -8.51
CA PRO A 89 -12.27 -15.24 -7.39
C PRO A 89 -11.34 -15.01 -6.19
N LEU A 90 -11.73 -14.08 -5.33
CA LEU A 90 -11.00 -13.80 -4.09
C LEU A 90 -10.99 -15.00 -3.14
N TYR A 91 -9.80 -15.46 -2.76
CA TYR A 91 -9.63 -16.50 -1.74
C TYR A 91 -9.64 -15.85 -0.35
N GLU A 92 -10.84 -15.67 0.21
CA GLU A 92 -11.03 -14.92 1.46
C GLU A 92 -10.19 -15.45 2.64
N HIS A 93 -9.99 -16.76 2.74
CA HIS A 93 -9.17 -17.37 3.80
C HIS A 93 -7.72 -16.86 3.80
N GLU A 94 -7.14 -16.52 2.63
CA GLU A 94 -5.82 -15.92 2.54
C GLU A 94 -5.83 -14.46 3.00
N ALA A 95 -6.92 -13.73 2.75
CA ALA A 95 -7.10 -12.36 3.25
C ALA A 95 -7.20 -12.33 4.78
N HIS A 96 -7.96 -13.25 5.39
CA HIS A 96 -8.00 -13.45 6.84
C HIS A 96 -6.60 -13.76 7.41
N ALA A 97 -5.86 -14.67 6.78
CA ALA A 97 -4.51 -15.03 7.22
C ALA A 97 -3.53 -13.86 7.10
N ALA A 98 -3.60 -13.08 6.02
CA ALA A 98 -2.77 -11.89 5.82
C ALA A 98 -3.09 -10.81 6.87
N ALA A 99 -4.37 -10.53 7.13
CA ALA A 99 -4.79 -9.57 8.15
C ALA A 99 -4.25 -9.97 9.54
N LYS A 100 -4.41 -11.23 9.95
CA LYS A 100 -3.90 -11.75 11.23
C LYS A 100 -2.39 -11.60 11.37
N LYS A 101 -1.63 -11.89 10.30
CA LYS A 101 -0.17 -11.70 10.28
C LYS A 101 0.20 -10.23 10.47
N LEU A 102 -0.46 -9.31 9.78
CA LEU A 102 -0.20 -7.87 9.90
C LEU A 102 -0.57 -7.33 11.29
N ILE A 103 -1.68 -7.78 11.86
CA ILE A 103 -2.08 -7.46 13.23
C ILE A 103 -1.02 -7.96 14.24
N ALA A 104 -0.57 -9.21 14.11
CA ALA A 104 0.49 -9.77 14.94
C ALA A 104 1.81 -9.00 14.81
N ASP A 105 2.11 -8.52 13.61
CA ASP A 105 3.24 -7.63 13.32
C ASP A 105 3.07 -6.22 13.87
N LYS A 106 1.93 -5.89 14.51
CA LYS A 106 1.60 -4.59 15.09
C LYS A 106 1.78 -3.44 14.09
N VAL A 107 1.22 -3.60 12.90
CA VAL A 107 1.14 -2.48 11.94
C VAL A 107 0.11 -1.46 12.42
N GLU A 108 0.31 -0.19 12.09
CA GLU A 108 -0.61 0.90 12.44
C GLU A 108 -1.60 1.21 11.30
N ALA A 109 -1.29 0.74 10.09
CA ALA A 109 -2.20 0.83 8.95
C ALA A 109 -1.95 -0.31 7.96
N ILE A 110 -3.02 -0.78 7.31
CA ILE A 110 -3.02 -1.76 6.23
C ILE A 110 -3.45 -1.05 4.95
N CYS A 111 -2.57 -1.07 3.95
CA CYS A 111 -2.88 -0.66 2.59
C CYS A 111 -3.26 -1.90 1.78
N ILE A 112 -4.30 -1.79 0.97
CA ILE A 112 -4.73 -2.83 0.04
C ILE A 112 -4.53 -2.28 -1.36
N MET A 113 -3.98 -3.10 -2.26
CA MET A 113 -3.75 -2.73 -3.65
C MET A 113 -3.83 -3.98 -4.53
N THR A 114 -5.01 -4.27 -5.06
CA THR A 114 -5.21 -5.35 -6.03
C THR A 114 -5.12 -4.78 -7.44
N VAL A 115 -4.59 -5.56 -8.38
CA VAL A 115 -4.40 -5.05 -9.74
C VAL A 115 -5.76 -4.90 -10.44
N PHE A 116 -5.92 -3.79 -11.18
CA PHE A 116 -7.17 -3.34 -11.82
C PHE A 116 -8.32 -3.01 -10.84
N SER A 117 -8.01 -2.74 -9.57
CA SER A 117 -9.00 -2.25 -8.59
C SER A 117 -9.74 -0.97 -9.03
N HIS A 118 -9.11 -0.14 -9.84
CA HIS A 118 -9.70 1.06 -10.42
C HIS A 118 -10.79 0.79 -11.47
N VAL A 119 -10.70 -0.36 -12.14
CA VAL A 119 -11.74 -0.82 -13.09
C VAL A 119 -12.85 -1.52 -12.33
N ASN A 120 -12.49 -2.47 -11.46
CA ASN A 120 -13.43 -3.19 -10.62
C ASN A 120 -12.87 -3.35 -9.20
N PRO A 121 -13.39 -2.58 -8.21
CA PRO A 121 -12.88 -2.58 -6.84
C PRO A 121 -13.45 -3.71 -5.96
N ALA A 122 -14.22 -4.66 -6.51
CA ALA A 122 -14.96 -5.65 -5.73
C ALA A 122 -14.08 -6.44 -4.75
N HIS A 123 -12.97 -7.00 -5.23
CA HIS A 123 -12.04 -7.75 -4.37
C HIS A 123 -11.37 -6.86 -3.33
N GLU A 124 -10.99 -5.63 -3.70
CA GLU A 124 -10.34 -4.71 -2.78
C GLU A 124 -11.26 -4.29 -1.62
N LYS A 125 -12.54 -4.02 -1.93
CA LYS A 125 -13.57 -3.74 -0.93
C LYS A 125 -13.77 -4.92 0.01
N ARG A 126 -13.85 -6.13 -0.54
CA ARG A 126 -14.05 -7.34 0.26
C ARG A 126 -12.86 -7.64 1.17
N ILE A 127 -11.63 -7.48 0.68
CA ILE A 127 -10.43 -7.58 1.53
C ILE A 127 -10.46 -6.53 2.65
N ALA A 128 -10.90 -5.29 2.36
CA ALA A 128 -10.99 -4.24 3.37
C ALA A 128 -12.03 -4.55 4.46
N GLU A 129 -13.16 -5.13 4.10
CA GLU A 129 -14.16 -5.63 5.06
C GLU A 129 -13.55 -6.70 5.98
N ILE A 130 -12.93 -7.72 5.40
CA ILE A 130 -12.25 -8.81 6.14
C ILE A 130 -11.19 -8.23 7.09
N CYS A 131 -10.37 -7.29 6.63
CA CYS A 131 -9.38 -6.65 7.49
C CYS A 131 -10.03 -5.93 8.68
N ARG A 132 -11.12 -5.18 8.46
CA ARG A 132 -11.82 -4.47 9.54
C ARG A 132 -12.45 -5.44 10.54
N GLU A 133 -13.03 -6.55 10.08
CA GLU A 133 -13.58 -7.60 10.92
C GLU A 133 -12.49 -8.21 11.83
N GLU A 134 -11.33 -8.56 11.26
CA GLU A 134 -10.20 -9.13 12.01
C GLU A 134 -9.57 -8.11 12.99
N ILE A 135 -9.49 -6.84 12.60
CA ILE A 135 -9.01 -5.75 13.48
C ILE A 135 -9.95 -5.56 14.67
N ALA A 136 -11.26 -5.55 14.43
CA ALA A 136 -12.28 -5.44 15.47
C ALA A 136 -12.26 -6.65 16.41
N ALA A 137 -12.13 -7.86 15.86
CA ALA A 137 -12.03 -9.09 16.66
C ALA A 137 -10.76 -9.11 17.53
N ALA A 138 -9.66 -8.53 17.06
CA ALA A 138 -8.42 -8.40 17.81
C ALA A 138 -8.42 -7.23 18.82
N GLY A 139 -9.43 -6.35 18.78
CA GLY A 139 -9.47 -5.12 19.59
C GLY A 139 -8.32 -4.15 19.27
N ALA A 140 -7.81 -4.18 18.04
CA ALA A 140 -6.70 -3.35 17.60
C ALA A 140 -7.20 -2.03 16.98
N ASP A 141 -6.40 -0.98 17.06
CA ASP A 141 -6.65 0.30 16.36
C ASP A 141 -5.71 0.38 15.15
N ILE A 142 -6.17 -0.12 14.01
CA ILE A 142 -5.40 -0.19 12.76
C ILE A 142 -6.23 0.41 11.64
N LEU A 143 -5.65 1.36 10.90
CA LEU A 143 -6.33 2.02 9.78
C LEU A 143 -6.30 1.13 8.53
N VAL A 144 -7.37 1.16 7.73
CA VAL A 144 -7.44 0.41 6.46
C VAL A 144 -7.64 1.36 5.30
N TYR A 145 -6.75 1.30 4.31
CA TYR A 145 -6.77 2.11 3.10
C TYR A 145 -6.87 1.22 1.86
N THR A 146 -7.68 1.62 0.88
CA THR A 146 -7.81 0.94 -0.41
C THR A 146 -7.37 1.86 -1.53
N SER A 147 -6.62 1.33 -2.50
CA SER A 147 -6.09 2.06 -3.63
C SER A 147 -7.19 2.73 -4.46
N HIS A 148 -8.32 2.05 -4.76
CA HIS A 148 -9.41 2.64 -5.54
C HIS A 148 -10.08 3.85 -4.88
N GLN A 149 -10.00 3.99 -3.55
CA GLN A 149 -10.54 5.17 -2.85
C GLN A 149 -9.53 6.32 -2.79
N VAL A 150 -8.24 6.00 -2.72
CA VAL A 150 -7.17 7.01 -2.61
C VAL A 150 -6.86 7.60 -3.99
N ARG A 151 -6.67 6.74 -5.00
CA ARG A 151 -6.35 7.10 -6.37
C ARG A 151 -6.72 5.94 -7.31
N PRO A 152 -7.97 5.89 -7.82
CA PRO A 152 -8.36 4.96 -8.86
C PRO A 152 -7.56 5.25 -10.15
#